data_AF-A0A350BQ11-F1
#
_entry.id   AF-A0A350BQ11-F1
#
_cell.length_a   1.000
_cell.length_b   1.000
_cell.length_c   1.000
_cell.angle_alpha   90.00
_cell.angle_beta   90.00
_cell.angle_gamma   90.00
#
_symmetry.space_group_name_H-M   'P 1'
#
loop_
_entity.id
_entity.type
_entity.pdbx_description
1 polymer ?
#
loop_
_entity_poly.entity_id
_entity_poly.type
_entity_poly.pdbx_seq_one_letter_code
_entity_poly.pdbx_strand_id
1 'polypeptide(L)'
;MNNLVGWLIALALVGRASAGDVRLSIPDTTGLRGSWINLPVQVDSSLTGRNVFAFQIEVQFSAYILECDTIILGGTLTSAAGMTVTFNRPGPDRVAIAAAGQS
;
A
#
# COMPACT_ATOMS: atom_id res chain seq x y z
N MET A 1 -25.19 32.62 -23.36
CA MET A 1 -25.11 32.55 -21.88
C MET A 1 -25.11 31.08 -21.39
N ASN A 2 -24.47 30.13 -22.09
CA ASN A 2 -24.60 28.68 -21.80
C ASN A 2 -23.33 28.01 -21.25
N ASN A 3 -22.25 28.76 -21.10
CA ASN A 3 -20.92 28.17 -20.92
C ASN A 3 -20.55 28.14 -19.43
N LEU A 4 -21.01 29.12 -18.65
CA LEU A 4 -20.75 29.26 -17.21
C LEU A 4 -21.35 28.12 -16.37
N VAL A 5 -22.50 27.57 -16.77
CA VAL A 5 -23.15 26.45 -16.07
C VAL A 5 -22.34 25.16 -16.21
N GLY A 6 -21.71 24.92 -17.37
CA GLY A 6 -20.88 23.73 -17.62
C GLY A 6 -19.62 23.68 -16.76
N TRP A 7 -18.96 24.83 -16.57
CA TRP A 7 -17.77 24.94 -15.71
C TRP A 7 -18.10 24.73 -14.21
N LEU A 8 -19.28 25.19 -13.76
CA LEU A 8 -19.74 24.99 -12.38
C LEU A 8 -20.06 23.51 -12.07
N ILE A 9 -20.55 22.74 -13.04
CA ILE A 9 -20.77 21.29 -12.89
C ILE A 9 -19.42 20.54 -12.83
N ALA A 10 -18.45 20.92 -13.67
CA ALA A 10 -17.10 20.33 -13.62
C ALA A 10 -16.40 20.60 -12.28
N LEU A 11 -16.63 21.76 -11.66
CA LEU A 11 -16.13 22.12 -10.33
C LEU A 11 -16.95 21.51 -9.18
N ALA A 12 -18.08 20.85 -9.43
CA ALA A 12 -18.83 20.10 -8.41
C ALA A 12 -18.45 18.60 -8.37
N LEU A 13 -17.70 18.14 -9.38
CA LEU A 13 -17.13 16.80 -9.50
C LEU A 13 -15.73 16.67 -8.87
N VAL A 14 -15.22 17.72 -8.20
CA VAL A 14 -13.95 17.63 -7.46
C VAL A 14 -14.08 16.53 -6.42
N GLY A 15 -13.26 15.49 -6.58
CA GLY A 15 -13.34 14.26 -5.79
C GLY A 15 -13.44 14.55 -4.30
N ARG A 16 -14.40 13.89 -3.64
CA ARG A 16 -14.47 13.88 -2.18
C ARG A 16 -13.25 13.12 -1.65
N ALA A 17 -12.20 13.84 -1.29
CA ALA A 17 -11.10 13.25 -0.53
C ALA A 17 -11.58 13.03 0.91
N SER A 18 -11.89 11.78 1.26
CA SER A 18 -12.08 11.37 2.65
C SER A 18 -10.77 10.78 3.15
N ALA A 19 -10.06 11.53 4.00
CA ALA A 19 -9.02 10.96 4.85
C ALA A 19 -9.70 10.20 5.98
N GLY A 20 -9.97 8.90 5.76
CA GLY A 20 -10.28 7.97 6.84
C GLY A 20 -8.97 7.34 7.34
N ASP A 21 -8.96 6.89 8.59
CA ASP A 21 -7.83 6.12 9.11
C ASP A 21 -7.62 4.88 8.23
N VAL A 22 -6.42 4.76 7.65
CA VAL A 22 -5.99 3.55 6.95
C VAL A 22 -5.32 2.67 7.98
N ARG A 23 -5.99 1.59 8.36
CA ARG A 23 -5.47 0.69 9.39
C ARG A 23 -4.70 -0.46 8.75
N LEU A 24 -3.40 -0.46 8.98
CA LEU A 24 -2.50 -1.53 8.58
C LEU A 24 -2.21 -2.47 9.76
N SER A 25 -1.96 -3.73 9.46
CA SER A 25 -1.51 -4.74 10.42
C SER A 25 -0.49 -5.68 9.80
N ILE A 26 0.39 -6.21 10.66
CA ILE A 26 1.24 -7.35 10.38
C ILE A 26 0.89 -8.39 11.45
N PRO A 27 0.37 -9.57 11.08
CA PRO A 27 -0.01 -10.57 12.07
C PRO A 27 1.25 -11.17 12.71
N ASP A 28 1.18 -11.40 14.01
CA ASP A 28 2.23 -12.11 14.73
C ASP A 28 2.39 -13.53 14.18
N THR A 29 3.64 -13.98 14.13
CA THR A 29 3.98 -15.34 13.72
C THR A 29 5.14 -15.88 14.52
N THR A 30 5.35 -17.18 14.46
CA THR A 30 6.50 -17.84 15.06
C THR A 30 7.26 -18.61 13.99
N GLY A 31 8.58 -18.58 14.07
CA GLY A 31 9.47 -19.26 13.15
C GLY A 31 10.64 -19.87 13.90
N LEU A 32 11.23 -20.91 13.32
CA LEU A 32 12.47 -21.47 13.83
C LEU A 32 13.65 -20.63 13.31
N ARG A 33 14.71 -20.53 14.10
CA ARG A 33 15.95 -19.87 13.64
C ARG A 33 16.47 -20.58 12.38
N GLY A 34 16.79 -19.81 11.36
CA GLY A 34 17.28 -20.31 10.06
C GLY A 34 16.17 -20.80 9.12
N SER A 35 14.89 -20.70 9.51
CA SER A 35 13.76 -20.94 8.63
C SER A 35 13.25 -19.65 8.01
N TRP A 36 12.61 -19.78 6.85
CA TRP A 36 11.91 -18.69 6.17
C TRP A 36 10.50 -18.52 6.75
N ILE A 37 10.10 -17.27 6.98
CA ILE A 37 8.73 -16.90 7.37
C ILE A 37 8.17 -15.85 6.41
N ASN A 38 6.86 -15.91 6.16
CA ASN A 38 6.16 -14.91 5.37
C ASN A 38 5.35 -14.01 6.30
N LEU A 39 5.63 -12.71 6.28
CA LEU A 39 4.92 -11.70 7.08
C LEU A 39 4.03 -10.85 6.16
N PRO A 40 2.72 -11.10 6.10
CA PRO A 40 1.84 -10.33 5.23
C PRO A 40 1.56 -8.94 5.84
N VAL A 41 1.63 -7.90 5.01
CA VAL A 41 1.11 -6.57 5.36
C VAL A 41 -0.35 -6.53 4.92
N GLN A 42 -1.25 -6.33 5.88
CA GLN A 42 -2.68 -6.32 5.67
C GLN A 42 -3.26 -4.93 5.91
N VAL A 43 -4.36 -4.65 5.24
CA VAL A 43 -5.23 -3.51 5.51
C VAL A 43 -6.60 -4.05 5.88
N ASP A 44 -7.27 -3.38 6.80
CA ASP A 44 -8.66 -3.72 7.11
C ASP A 44 -9.63 -3.29 5.98
N SER A 45 -10.93 -3.35 6.25
CA SER A 45 -11.94 -2.96 5.28
C SER A 45 -11.99 -1.45 4.97
N SER A 46 -11.17 -0.61 5.62
CA SER A 46 -11.18 0.86 5.46
C SER A 46 -11.00 1.33 4.02
N LEU A 47 -10.29 0.57 3.17
CA LEU A 47 -10.03 0.90 1.77
C LEU A 47 -11.05 0.32 0.79
N THR A 48 -12.02 -0.47 1.27
CA THR A 48 -13.03 -1.10 0.40
C THR A 48 -13.86 -0.02 -0.31
N GLY A 49 -13.91 -0.09 -1.64
CA GLY A 49 -14.62 0.90 -2.47
C GLY A 49 -13.96 2.27 -2.57
N ARG A 50 -12.74 2.47 -2.01
CA ARG A 50 -12.04 3.77 -2.02
C ARG A 50 -11.11 4.00 -3.22
N ASN A 51 -11.05 3.06 -4.17
CA ASN A 51 -10.25 3.13 -5.40
C ASN A 51 -8.85 3.75 -5.21
N VAL A 52 -8.00 3.07 -4.43
CA VAL A 52 -6.68 3.58 -4.07
C VAL A 52 -5.75 3.60 -5.28
N PHE A 53 -5.27 4.78 -5.65
CA PHE A 53 -4.42 5.00 -6.83
C PHE A 53 -2.92 4.86 -6.55
N ALA A 54 -2.49 5.12 -5.32
CA ALA A 54 -1.10 5.04 -4.91
C ALA A 54 -0.97 4.84 -3.40
N PHE A 55 0.12 4.21 -2.98
CA PHE A 55 0.53 4.20 -1.57
C PHE A 55 2.04 4.16 -1.45
N GLN A 56 2.52 4.56 -0.27
CA GLN A 56 3.89 4.32 0.17
C GLN A 56 3.85 3.85 1.62
N ILE A 57 4.60 2.79 1.92
CA ILE A 57 4.76 2.24 3.27
C ILE A 57 6.24 1.95 3.53
N GLU A 58 6.62 1.98 4.81
CA GLU A 58 7.91 1.51 5.28
C GLU A 58 7.68 0.45 6.37
N VAL A 59 8.37 -0.69 6.24
CA VAL A 59 8.36 -1.75 7.23
C VAL A 59 9.72 -1.78 7.90
N GLN A 60 9.74 -1.57 9.22
CA GLN A 60 10.94 -1.66 10.05
C GLN A 60 10.91 -2.94 10.88
N PHE A 61 12.07 -3.59 11.01
CA PHE A 61 12.24 -4.84 11.77
C PHE A 61 13.63 -4.89 12.42
N SER A 62 13.82 -5.80 13.38
CA SER A 62 15.13 -6.00 14.01
C SER A 62 16.06 -6.81 13.10
N ALA A 63 17.07 -6.15 12.52
CA ALA A 63 18.12 -6.78 11.71
C ALA A 63 19.00 -7.77 12.49
N TYR A 64 18.91 -7.79 13.83
CA TYR A 64 19.58 -8.80 14.66
C TYR A 64 18.87 -10.16 14.65
N ILE A 65 17.59 -10.18 14.26
CA ILE A 65 16.71 -11.35 14.33
C ILE A 65 16.25 -11.78 12.94
N LEU A 66 15.95 -10.82 12.07
CA LEU A 66 15.36 -11.05 10.75
C LEU A 66 16.20 -10.41 9.65
N GLU A 67 16.20 -11.05 8.49
CA GLU A 67 16.69 -10.52 7.23
C GLU A 67 15.56 -10.55 6.20
N CYS A 68 15.36 -9.44 5.48
CA CYS A 68 14.38 -9.40 4.40
C CYS A 68 15.01 -9.94 3.10
N ASP A 69 14.66 -11.16 2.75
CA ASP A 69 15.12 -11.81 1.51
C ASP A 69 14.29 -11.40 0.29
N THR A 70 12.97 -11.62 0.35
CA THR A 70 12.07 -11.43 -0.80
C THR A 70 10.83 -10.61 -0.42
N ILE A 71 10.36 -9.76 -1.35
CA ILE A 71 9.06 -9.09 -1.28
C ILE A 71 8.07 -9.83 -2.18
N ILE A 72 7.02 -10.38 -1.58
CA ILE A 72 6.00 -11.16 -2.28
C ILE A 72 4.85 -10.23 -2.70
N LEU A 73 4.64 -10.07 -4.01
CA LEU A 73 3.60 -9.20 -4.56
C LEU A 73 2.34 -9.98 -5.00
N GLY A 74 2.47 -11.27 -5.30
CA GLY A 74 1.36 -12.11 -5.75
C GLY A 74 0.30 -12.30 -4.66
N GLY A 75 -0.97 -12.34 -5.06
CA GLY A 75 -2.10 -12.53 -4.13
C GLY A 75 -2.42 -11.32 -3.24
N THR A 76 -1.81 -10.16 -3.51
CA THR A 76 -2.08 -8.91 -2.78
C THR A 76 -3.20 -8.10 -3.43
N LEU A 77 -3.83 -7.21 -2.65
CA LEU A 77 -4.75 -6.20 -3.19
C LEU A 77 -4.08 -5.34 -4.27
N THR A 78 -2.79 -5.02 -4.09
CA THR A 78 -1.98 -4.23 -5.03
C THR A 78 -1.82 -4.93 -6.37
N SER A 79 -1.54 -6.24 -6.37
CA SER A 79 -1.46 -7.04 -7.60
C SER A 79 -2.81 -7.15 -8.30
N ALA A 80 -3.90 -7.35 -7.54
CA ALA A 80 -5.25 -7.39 -8.10
C ALA A 80 -5.68 -6.03 -8.71
N ALA A 81 -5.17 -4.93 -8.18
CA ALA A 81 -5.40 -3.58 -8.70
C ALA A 81 -4.52 -3.21 -9.90
N GLY A 82 -3.61 -4.09 -10.34
CA GLY A 82 -2.73 -3.82 -11.48
C GLY A 82 -1.74 -2.69 -11.26
N MET A 83 -1.36 -2.41 -10.01
CA MET A 83 -0.43 -1.32 -9.68
C MET A 83 1.01 -1.74 -9.95
N THR A 84 1.82 -0.80 -10.43
CA THR A 84 3.28 -0.97 -10.51
C THR A 84 3.87 -0.74 -9.12
N VAL A 85 4.64 -1.71 -8.64
CA VAL A 85 5.28 -1.67 -7.32
C VAL A 85 6.78 -1.46 -7.49
N THR A 86 7.34 -0.53 -6.71
CA THR A 86 8.78 -0.35 -6.53
C THR A 86 9.11 -0.49 -5.05
N PHE A 87 10.32 -0.98 -4.76
CA PHE A 87 10.79 -1.08 -3.38
C PHE A 87 12.29 -0.83 -3.31
N ASN A 88 12.73 -0.41 -2.13
CA ASN A 88 14.14 -0.21 -1.79
C ASN A 88 14.40 -0.73 -0.36
N ARG A 89 15.66 -1.02 -0.07
CA ARG A 89 16.16 -1.35 1.27
C ARG A 89 17.12 -0.24 1.72
N PRO A 90 16.60 0.88 2.26
CA PRO A 90 17.46 1.99 2.65
C PRO A 90 18.41 1.64 3.81
N GLY A 91 18.25 0.48 4.47
CA GLY A 91 19.15 -0.10 5.47
C GLY A 91 18.82 -1.57 5.73
N PRO A 92 19.60 -2.27 6.59
CA PRO A 92 19.38 -3.69 6.89
C PRO A 92 18.12 -3.95 7.73
N ASP A 93 17.56 -2.91 8.36
CA ASP A 93 16.43 -2.97 9.29
C ASP A 93 15.12 -2.46 8.69
N ARG A 94 15.11 -2.05 7.42
CA ARG A 94 13.97 -1.37 6.81
C ARG A 94 13.79 -1.67 5.33
N VAL A 95 12.53 -1.77 4.93
CA VAL A 95 12.10 -1.90 3.54
C VAL A 95 11.08 -0.82 3.23
N ALA A 96 11.37 0.01 2.24
CA ALA A 96 10.44 1.01 1.73
C ALA A 96 9.76 0.48 0.46
N ILE A 97 8.44 0.57 0.39
CA ILE A 97 7.61 0.06 -0.71
C ILE A 97 6.70 1.18 -1.18
N ALA A 98 6.66 1.42 -2.48
CA ALA A 98 5.73 2.34 -3.11
C ALA A 98 5.01 1.63 -4.26
N ALA A 99 3.75 2.00 -4.47
CA ALA A 99 3.00 1.51 -5.60
C ALA A 99 2.12 2.61 -6.19
N ALA A 100 1.95 2.60 -7.50
CA ALA A 100 1.06 3.51 -8.22
C ALA A 100 0.36 2.79 -9.38
N GLY A 101 -0.91 3.15 -9.61
CA GLY A 101 -1.68 2.70 -10.76
C GLY A 101 -1.04 3.16 -12.09
N GLN A 102 -1.24 2.37 -13.13
CA GLN A 102 -0.92 2.76 -14.51
C GLN A 102 -2.18 3.37 -15.13
N SER A 103 -2.07 4.58 -15.69
CA SER A 103 -3.12 5.25 -16.46
C SER A 103 -3.17 4.76 -17.90
#